data_AF-A0A7Y0TPC3-F1
#
_entry.id   AF-A0A7Y0TPC3-F1
#
_cell.length_a   1.000
_cell.length_b   1.000
_cell.length_c   1.000
_cell.angle_alpha   90.00
_cell.angle_beta   90.00
_cell.angle_gamma   90.00
#
_symmetry.space_group_name_H-M   'P 1'
#
loop_
_entity.id
_entity.type
_entity.pdbx_description
1 polymer ?
#
loop_
_entity_poly.entity_id
_entity_poly.type
_entity_poly.pdbx_seq_one_letter_code
_entity_poly.pdbx_strand_id
1 'polypeptide(L)' 'MRLFISFHRAASAEFSEASAWYESKRIGLGREFITEIEQLCIAASEHPLQFAIVHKDIRRVVAKRFPFSVYFSLE' A
#
# COMPACT_ATOMS: atom_id res chain seq x y z
N MET A 1 10.93 7.08 14.47
CA MET A 1 10.47 5.78 14.99
C MET A 1 9.49 5.23 13.95
N ARG A 2 9.75 4.08 13.34
CA ARG A 2 8.81 3.45 12.38
C ARG A 2 7.94 2.45 13.12
N LEU A 3 6.64 2.48 12.85
CA LEU A 3 5.73 1.44 13.33
C LEU A 3 6.00 0.12 12.60
N PHE A 4 5.75 -0.99 13.29
CA PHE A 4 5.79 -2.30 12.66
C PHE A 4 4.60 -2.43 11.70
N ILE A 5 4.85 -2.90 10.48
CA ILE A 5 3.83 -3.09 9.46
C ILE A 5 3.46 -4.57 9.44
N SER A 6 2.18 -4.86 9.60
CA SER A 6 1.60 -6.18 9.35
C SER A 6 0.56 -6.06 8.23
N PHE A 7 0.48 -7.10 7.39
CA PHE A 7 -0.48 -7.14 6.30
C PHE A 7 -1.59 -8.13 6.62
N HIS A 8 -2.84 -7.70 6.44
CA HIS A 8 -3.97 -8.62 6.43
C HIS A 8 -3.81 -9.61 5.26
N ARG A 9 -4.20 -10.87 5.44
CA ARG A 9 -4.04 -11.91 4.39
C ARG A 9 -4.65 -11.49 3.05
N ALA A 10 -5.82 -10.85 3.09
CA ALA A 10 -6.47 -10.35 1.87
C ALA A 10 -5.66 -9.24 1.18
N ALA A 11 -5.04 -8.34 1.96
CA ALA A 11 -4.18 -7.29 1.40
C ALA A 11 -2.91 -7.87 0.77
N SER A 12 -2.31 -8.89 1.40
CA SER A 12 -1.17 -9.61 0.80
C SER A 12 -1.55 -10.32 -0.50
N ALA A 13 -2.71 -10.98 -0.54
CA ALA A 13 -3.20 -11.65 -1.74
C ALA A 13 -3.47 -10.67 -2.89
N GLU A 14 -4.19 -9.58 -2.62
CA GLU A 14 -4.47 -8.52 -3.58
C GLU A 14 -3.17 -7.89 -4.12
N PHE A 15 -2.21 -7.62 -3.24
CA PHE A 15 -0.91 -7.08 -3.62
C PHE A 15 -0.13 -8.05 -4.53
N SER A 16 -0.08 -9.33 -4.17
CA SER A 16 0.58 -10.35 -4.98
C SER A 16 -0.09 -10.51 -6.35
N GLU A 17 -1.42 -10.55 -6.40
CA GLU A 17 -2.17 -10.65 -7.66
C GLU A 17 -1.94 -9.42 -8.55
N ALA A 18 -2.05 -8.22 -8.00
CA ALA A 18 -1.82 -6.97 -8.73
C ALA A 18 -0.39 -6.88 -9.27
N SER A 19 0.62 -7.22 -8.46
CA SER A 19 2.02 -7.19 -8.91
C SER A 19 2.28 -8.14 -10.07
N ALA A 20 1.73 -9.36 -10.02
CA ALA A 20 1.83 -10.33 -11.11
C ALA A 20 1.08 -9.87 -12.36
N TRP A 21 -0.11 -9.28 -12.18
CA TRP A 21 -0.89 -8.73 -13.28
C TRP A 21 -0.13 -7.60 -14.00
N TYR A 22 0.43 -6.65 -13.26
CA TYR A 22 1.19 -5.54 -13.85
C TYR A 22 2.45 -6.03 -14.57
N GLU A 23 3.19 -6.98 -13.99
CA GLU A 23 4.37 -7.56 -14.64
C GLU A 23 4.01 -8.24 -15.97
N SER A 24 2.86 -8.92 -16.03
CA SER A 24 2.36 -9.54 -17.27
C SER A 24 2.01 -8.52 -18.37
N LYS A 25 1.71 -7.27 -18.02
CA LYS A 25 1.40 -6.21 -19.00
C LYS A 25 2.63 -5.60 -19.62
N ARG A 26 3.69 -5.43 -18.82
CA ARG A 26 4.97 -4.89 -19.27
C ARG A 26 6.06 -5.31 -18.29
N ILE A 27 7.15 -5.82 -18.83
CA ILE A 27 8.35 -6.17 -18.05
C ILE A 27 8.76 -4.97 -17.19
N GLY A 28 8.90 -5.19 -15.88
CA GLY A 28 9.27 -4.20 -14.88
C GLY A 28 8.12 -3.39 -14.29
N LEU A 29 6.90 -3.44 -14.85
CA LEU A 29 5.77 -2.68 -14.34
C LEU A 29 5.27 -3.22 -13.00
N GLY A 30 5.38 -4.53 -12.76
CA GLY A 30 5.07 -5.12 -11.46
C GLY A 30 6.05 -4.65 -10.39
N ARG A 31 7.34 -4.53 -10.73
CA ARG A 31 8.35 -3.96 -9.83
C ARG A 31 8.06 -2.49 -9.50
N GLU A 32 7.67 -1.70 -10.48
CA GLU A 32 7.29 -0.30 -10.27
C GLU A 32 6.06 -0.17 -9.37
N PHE A 33 5.08 -1.06 -9.51
CA PHE A 33 3.94 -1.17 -8.61
C PHE A 33 4.36 -1.51 -7.18
N ILE A 34 5.21 -2.53 -7.00
CA ILE A 34 5.72 -2.93 -5.70
C ILE A 34 6.42 -1.77 -5.01
N THR A 35 7.35 -1.10 -5.70
CA THR A 35 8.10 0.04 -5.15
C THR A 35 7.18 1.18 -4.70
N GLU A 36 6.13 1.47 -5.46
CA GLU A 36 5.19 2.53 -5.07
C GLU A 36 4.39 2.16 -3.81
N ILE A 37 3.85 0.95 -3.73
CA ILE A 37 3.11 0.50 -2.54
C ILE A 37 4.03 0.44 -1.32
N GLU A 38 5.28 -0.02 -1.47
CA GLU A 38 6.27 0.00 -0.39
C GLU A 38 6.55 1.42 0.11
N GLN A 39 6.67 2.40 -0.78
CA GLN A 39 6.82 3.81 -0.40
C GLN A 39 5.62 4.34 0.38
N LEU A 40 4.40 3.96 0.00
CA LEU A 40 3.19 4.32 0.74
C LEU A 40 3.18 3.70 2.14
N CYS A 41 3.54 2.41 2.25
CA CYS A 41 3.66 1.70 3.52
C CYS A 41 4.71 2.35 4.43
N ILE A 42 5.87 2.72 3.89
CA ILE A 42 6.91 3.45 4.62
C ILE A 42 6.35 4.78 5.15
N ALA A 43 5.73 5.58 4.28
CA ALA A 43 5.16 6.87 4.68
C ALA A 43 4.07 6.72 5.76
N ALA A 44 3.21 5.70 5.63
CA ALA A 44 2.21 5.32 6.63
C ALA A 44 2.85 4.93 7.98
N SER A 45 3.97 4.21 7.96
CA SER A 45 4.67 3.81 9.19
C SER A 45 5.46 4.93 9.88
N GLU A 46 5.90 5.95 9.14
CA GLU A 46 6.68 7.08 9.67
C GLU A 46 5.80 8.22 10.17
N HIS A 47 4.75 8.54 9.43
CA HIS A 47 3.87 9.67 9.72
C HIS A 47 2.40 9.28 9.60
N PRO A 48 1.92 8.27 10.38
CA PRO A 48 0.57 7.73 10.23
C PRO A 48 -0.54 8.78 10.40
N LEU A 49 -0.32 9.75 11.28
CA LEU A 49 -1.32 10.77 11.62
C LEU A 49 -1.53 11.81 10.51
N GLN A 50 -0.66 11.87 9.49
CA GLN A 50 -0.81 12.79 8.36
C GLN A 50 -1.92 12.35 7.38
N PHE A 51 -2.31 11.07 7.43
CA PHE A 51 -3.30 10.50 6.53
C PHE A 51 -4.70 10.60 7.12
N ALA A 52 -5.64 11.05 6.30
CA ALA A 52 -7.03 11.22 6.70
C ALA A 52 -7.68 9.88 7.06
N ILE A 53 -8.51 9.92 8.10
CA ILE A 53 -9.42 8.85 8.46
C ILE A 53 -10.56 8.83 7.45
N VAL A 54 -10.83 7.67 6.86
CA VAL A 54 -11.91 7.47 5.89
C VAL A 54 -13.09 6.69 6.47
N HIS A 55 -12.85 5.86 7.48
CA HIS A 55 -13.89 5.11 8.18
C HIS A 55 -13.37 4.62 9.55
N LYS A 56 -14.05 4.98 10.65
CA LYS A 56 -13.62 4.64 12.03
C LYS A 56 -12.17 5.03 12.30
N ASP A 57 -11.26 4.08 12.49
CA ASP A 57 -9.82 4.31 12.66
C ASP A 57 -8.99 3.97 11.42
N ILE A 58 -9.65 3.64 10.31
CA ILE A 58 -9.03 3.30 9.04
C ILE A 58 -8.62 4.60 8.34
N ARG A 59 -7.33 4.67 8.03
CA ARG A 59 -6.68 5.73 7.26
C ARG A 59 -6.41 5.24 5.85
N ARG A 60 -6.35 6.19 4.92
CA ARG A 60 -6.08 5.90 3.50
C ARG A 60 -4.93 6.73 2.97
N VAL A 61 -4.03 6.07 2.27
CA VAL A 61 -3.03 6.71 1.40
C VAL A 61 -3.24 6.24 -0.04
N VAL A 62 -3.15 7.17 -1.00
CA VAL A 62 -3.47 6.93 -2.40
C VAL A 62 -2.18 6.86 -3.21
N ALA A 63 -2.04 5.83 -4.05
CA ALA A 63 -0.96 5.73 -5.01
C ALA A 63 -1.10 6.83 -6.09
N LYS A 64 0.03 7.38 -6.54
CA LYS A 64 0.06 8.46 -7.53
C LYS A 64 -0.01 7.93 -8.96
N ARG A 65 0.58 6.77 -9.23
CA ARG A 65 0.74 6.23 -10.58
C ARG A 65 -0.20 5.06 -10.87
N PHE A 66 -0.57 4.32 -9.82
CA PHE A 66 -1.45 3.17 -9.95
C PHE A 66 -2.82 3.50 -9.34
N PRO A 67 -3.91 2.92 -9.88
CA PRO A 67 -5.26 3.12 -9.36
C PRO A 67 -5.50 2.31 -8.06
N PHE A 68 -4.59 2.45 -7.09
CA PHE A 68 -4.60 1.71 -5.83
C PHE A 68 -4.56 2.66 -4.64
N SER A 69 -5.07 2.20 -3.51
CA SER A 69 -4.97 2.89 -2.22
C SER A 69 -4.63 1.89 -1.14
N VAL A 70 -3.74 2.26 -0.23
CA VAL A 70 -3.43 1.46 0.96
C VAL A 70 -4.31 1.96 2.09
N TYR A 71 -5.11 1.05 2.63
CA TYR A 71 -5.94 1.26 3.81
C TYR A 71 -5.23 0.64 5.02
N PHE A 72 -5.12 1.37 6.13
CA PHE A 72 -4.42 0.89 7.32
C PHE A 72 -5.03 1.47 8.61
N SER A 73 -4.84 0.78 9.73
CA SER A 73 -5.14 1.25 11.08
C SER A 73 -3.86 1.21 11.94
N LEU A 74 -3.91 1.75 13.16
CA LEU A 74 -2.78 1.78 14.10
C LEU A 74 -2.90 0.77 15.24
N GLU A 75 -3.61 -0.33 14.97
CA GLU A 75 -3.81 -1.42 15.94
C GLU A 75 -2.49 -2.10 16.35
#